data_AF-A0A950WAP0-F1
#
_entry.id   AF-A0A950WAP0-F1
#
_cell.length_a   1.000
_cell.length_b   1.000
_cell.length_c   1.000
_cell.angle_alpha   90.00
_cell.angle_beta   90.00
_cell.angle_gamma   90.00
#
_symmetry.space_group_name_H-M   'P 1'
#
loop_
_entity.id
_entity.type
_entity.pdbx_description
1 polymer ?
#
loop_
_entity_poly.entity_id
_entity_poly.type
_entity_poly.pdbx_seq_one_letter_code
_entity_poly.pdbx_strand_id
1 'polypeptide(L)'
;MADHGEVEYATATGNDYEEHEGTYEGFLLFASIGVVSLTTIMLGLAIGGVLEVWWAAGLLILLSIITAFYGLATHSHTPGIVVMVLGLFALAAFGLGH
;
A
#
# COMPACT_ATOMS: atom_id res chain seq x y z
N MET A 1 40.92 24.80 -10.16
CA MET A 1 40.20 23.53 -10.03
C MET A 1 40.56 22.96 -8.69
N ALA A 2 39.59 22.85 -7.79
CA ALA A 2 39.81 22.17 -6.52
C ALA A 2 40.00 20.68 -6.82
N ASP A 3 41.06 20.08 -6.30
CA ASP A 3 41.33 18.66 -6.40
C ASP A 3 40.19 17.91 -5.69
N HIS A 4 39.28 17.34 -6.46
CA HIS A 4 38.20 16.50 -5.94
C HIS A 4 38.84 15.13 -5.72
N GLY A 5 39.38 14.91 -4.52
CA GLY A 5 39.90 13.60 -4.12
C GLY A 5 38.89 12.49 -4.46
N GLU A 6 39.39 11.32 -4.88
CA GLU A 6 38.54 10.19 -5.24
C GLU A 6 37.46 10.01 -4.18
N VAL A 7 36.19 10.08 -4.63
CA VAL A 7 35.05 9.83 -3.76
C VAL A 7 35.06 8.34 -3.45
N GLU A 8 35.77 7.97 -2.39
CA GLU A 8 35.77 6.62 -1.86
C GLU A 8 34.34 6.34 -1.37
N TYR A 9 33.55 5.62 -2.17
CA TYR A 9 32.30 5.00 -1.74
C TYR A 9 32.61 3.82 -0.80
N ALA A 10 33.46 4.02 0.19
CA ALA A 10 33.59 3.10 1.31
C ALA A 10 32.41 3.33 2.23
N THR A 11 31.94 2.24 2.86
CA THR A 11 31.05 2.30 4.00
C THR A 11 31.64 3.30 5.01
N ALA A 12 31.02 4.48 5.16
CA ALA A 12 31.51 5.48 6.10
C ALA A 12 31.72 4.81 7.46
N THR A 13 32.90 4.96 8.06
CA THR A 13 33.24 4.30 9.32
C THR A 13 32.18 4.62 10.38
N GLY A 14 31.35 3.63 10.74
CA GLY A 14 30.21 3.80 11.65
C GLY A 14 28.81 3.73 11.02
N ASN A 15 28.67 3.50 9.71
CA ASN A 15 27.36 3.24 9.09
C ASN A 15 26.95 1.77 9.24
N ASP A 16 25.90 1.51 10.01
CA ASP A 16 25.25 0.20 10.08
C ASP A 16 24.31 0.04 8.88
N TYR A 17 24.84 -0.56 7.82
CA TYR A 17 24.07 -0.81 6.59
C TYR A 17 22.93 -1.81 6.80
N GLU A 18 23.07 -2.79 7.70
CA GLU A 18 22.03 -3.78 7.96
C GLU A 18 20.82 -3.13 8.62
N GLU A 19 21.05 -2.24 9.59
CA GLU A 19 19.96 -1.46 10.22
C GLU A 19 19.29 -0.50 9.22
N HIS A 20 20.08 0.13 8.34
CA HIS A 20 19.53 1.01 7.31
C HIS A 20 18.64 0.25 6.32
N GLU A 21 19.07 -0.92 5.85
CA GLU A 21 18.32 -1.76 4.92
C GLU A 21 17.02 -2.25 5.57
N GLY A 22 17.06 -2.72 6.81
CA GLY A 22 15.85 -3.14 7.53
C GLY A 22 14.82 -2.02 7.69
N THR A 23 15.26 -0.80 7.95
CA THR A 23 14.38 0.38 8.00
C THR A 23 13.78 0.70 6.63
N TYR A 24 14.58 0.59 5.56
CA TYR A 24 14.13 0.83 4.19
C TYR A 24 13.08 -0.20 3.75
N GLU A 25 13.29 -1.48 4.05
CA GLU A 25 12.30 -2.54 3.78
C GLU A 25 10.99 -2.30 4.55
N GLY A 26 11.08 -1.91 5.82
CA GLY A 26 9.91 -1.54 6.63
C GLY A 26 9.15 -0.34 6.04
N PHE A 27 9.87 0.68 5.56
CA PHE A 27 9.27 1.82 4.87
C PHE A 27 8.57 1.41 3.58
N LEU A 28 9.20 0.58 2.74
CA LEU A 28 8.61 0.10 1.49
C LEU A 28 7.34 -0.71 1.75
N LEU A 29 7.36 -1.60 2.75
CA LEU A 29 6.19 -2.36 3.16
C LEU A 29 5.06 -1.44 3.63
N PHE A 30 5.35 -0.49 4.52
CA PHE A 30 4.36 0.46 5.02
C PHE A 30 3.74 1.28 3.89
N ALA A 31 4.57 1.81 2.99
CA ALA A 31 4.13 2.56 1.82
C ALA A 31 3.25 1.71 0.90
N SER A 32 3.64 0.45 0.64
CA SER A 32 2.86 -0.48 -0.18
C SER A 32 1.49 -0.79 0.44
N ILE A 33 1.43 -1.07 1.74
CA ILE A 33 0.17 -1.31 2.46
C ILE A 33 -0.71 -0.05 2.41
N GLY A 34 -0.11 1.12 2.63
CA GLY A 34 -0.80 2.42 2.57
C GLY A 34 -1.43 2.69 1.20
N VAL A 35 -0.66 2.51 0.12
CA VAL A 35 -1.15 2.69 -1.26
C VAL A 35 -2.31 1.75 -1.54
N VAL A 36 -2.16 0.45 -1.25
CA VAL A 36 -3.21 -0.56 -1.49
C VAL A 36 -4.49 -0.24 -0.69
N SER A 37 -4.34 0.18 0.57
CA SER A 37 -5.48 0.52 1.42
C SER A 37 -6.21 1.76 0.90
N LEU A 38 -5.48 2.83 0.57
CA LEU A 38 -6.08 4.06 0.03
C LEU A 38 -6.78 3.80 -1.30
N THR A 39 -6.17 3.05 -2.22
CA THR A 39 -6.80 2.68 -3.49
C THR A 39 -8.10 1.90 -3.24
N THR A 40 -8.10 0.95 -2.31
CA THR A 40 -9.31 0.18 -1.96
C THR A 40 -10.41 1.07 -1.37
N ILE A 41 -10.06 2.05 -0.54
CA ILE A 41 -11.02 3.03 -0.01
C ILE A 41 -11.59 3.89 -1.14
N MET A 42 -10.76 4.37 -2.07
CA MET A 42 -11.24 5.14 -3.22
C MET A 42 -12.18 4.33 -4.12
N LEU A 43 -11.90 3.03 -4.33
CA LEU A 43 -12.82 2.12 -5.02
C LEU A 43 -14.16 1.99 -4.27
N GLY A 44 -14.11 1.81 -2.95
CA GLY A 44 -15.30 1.79 -2.11
C GLY A 44 -16.12 3.09 -2.25
N LEU A 45 -15.48 4.25 -2.19
CA LEU A 45 -16.14 5.55 -2.37
C LEU A 45 -16.71 5.73 -3.77
N ALA A 46 -16.05 5.23 -4.82
CA ALA A 46 -16.61 5.24 -6.16
C ALA A 46 -17.89 4.38 -6.25
N ILE A 47 -17.86 3.17 -5.69
CA ILE A 47 -19.01 2.27 -5.66
C ILE A 47 -20.17 2.85 -4.83
N GLY A 48 -19.87 3.44 -3.67
CA GLY A 48 -20.87 4.03 -2.79
C GLY A 48 -21.42 5.35 -3.33
N GLY A 49 -20.55 6.29 -3.67
CA GLY A 49 -20.93 7.66 -4.00
C GLY A 49 -21.28 7.91 -5.47
N VAL A 50 -20.81 7.08 -6.40
CA VAL A 50 -21.15 7.22 -7.84
C VAL A 50 -22.20 6.19 -8.25
N LEU A 51 -22.05 4.93 -7.82
CA LEU A 51 -22.99 3.85 -8.18
C LEU A 51 -24.12 3.66 -7.16
N GLU A 52 -24.14 4.43 -6.07
CA GLU A 52 -25.13 4.38 -4.97
C GLU A 52 -25.22 3.03 -4.24
N VAL A 53 -24.13 2.23 -4.26
CA VAL A 53 -24.06 0.91 -3.61
C VAL A 53 -23.29 0.98 -2.28
N TRP A 54 -23.84 1.71 -1.31
CA TRP A 54 -23.17 1.99 -0.02
C TRP A 54 -22.83 0.79 0.84
N TRP A 55 -23.60 -0.30 0.76
CA TRP A 55 -23.31 -1.51 1.54
C TRP A 55 -22.01 -2.17 1.06
N ALA A 56 -21.77 -2.21 -0.25
CA ALA A 56 -20.56 -2.78 -0.83
C ALA A 56 -19.35 -1.88 -0.54
N ALA A 57 -19.54 -0.56 -0.61
CA ALA A 57 -18.54 0.43 -0.21
C ALA A 57 -18.11 0.24 1.25
N GLY A 58 -19.07 0.13 2.18
CA GLY A 58 -18.79 -0.07 3.59
C GLY A 58 -18.01 -1.36 3.87
N LEU A 59 -18.37 -2.45 3.19
CA LEU A 59 -17.67 -3.73 3.31
C LEU A 59 -16.22 -3.64 2.82
N LEU A 60 -15.99 -3.01 1.66
CA LEU A 60 -14.64 -2.84 1.12
C LEU A 60 -13.76 -1.97 2.02
N ILE A 61 -14.30 -0.87 2.56
CA ILE A 61 -13.56 0.01 3.47
C ILE A 61 -13.20 -0.75 4.76
N LEU A 62 -14.14 -1.51 5.32
CA LEU A 62 -13.88 -2.32 6.51
C LEU A 62 -12.77 -3.37 6.25
N LEU A 63 -12.86 -4.11 5.14
CA LEU A 63 -11.84 -5.08 4.77
C LEU A 63 -10.48 -4.43 4.49
N SER A 64 -10.45 -3.23 3.92
CA SER A 64 -9.22 -2.45 3.70
C SER A 64 -8.51 -2.13 5.02
N ILE A 65 -9.28 -1.72 6.05
CA ILE A 65 -8.73 -1.44 7.37
C ILE A 65 -8.19 -2.72 8.01
N ILE A 66 -8.95 -3.81 7.97
CA ILE A 66 -8.55 -5.10 8.55
C ILE A 66 -7.26 -5.62 7.89
N THR A 67 -7.22 -5.62 6.56
CA THR A 67 -6.05 -6.11 5.81
C THR A 67 -4.84 -5.20 5.95
N ALA A 68 -5.01 -3.89 6.15
CA ALA A 68 -3.90 -3.00 6.46
C ALA A 68 -3.25 -3.35 7.81
N PHE A 69 -4.05 -3.52 8.87
CA PHE A 69 -3.51 -3.94 10.17
C PHE A 69 -2.91 -5.34 10.14
N TYR A 70 -3.57 -6.28 9.45
CA TYR A 70 -3.03 -7.62 9.26
C TYR A 70 -1.70 -7.60 8.51
N GLY A 71 -1.58 -6.77 7.47
CA GLY A 71 -0.37 -6.66 6.68
C GLY A 71 0.81 -6.08 7.46
N LEU A 72 0.54 -5.10 8.34
CA LEU A 72 1.55 -4.58 9.26
C LEU A 72 1.98 -5.63 10.30
N ALA A 73 1.04 -6.44 10.80
CA ALA A 73 1.35 -7.49 11.78
C ALA A 73 2.12 -8.67 11.16
N THR A 74 1.86 -9.00 9.89
CA THR A 74 2.41 -10.20 9.22
C THR A 74 3.52 -9.91 8.22
N HIS A 75 3.90 -8.64 8.07
CA HIS A 75 4.86 -8.19 7.06
C HIS A 75 4.47 -8.60 5.62
N SER A 76 3.18 -8.58 5.31
CA SER A 76 2.65 -9.00 4.00
C SER A 76 1.57 -8.06 3.48
N HIS A 77 1.78 -7.52 2.27
CA HIS A 77 0.78 -6.70 1.58
C HIS A 77 -0.23 -7.53 0.75
N THR A 78 -0.01 -8.83 0.63
CA THR A 78 -0.81 -9.73 -0.24
C THR A 78 -2.31 -9.71 0.07
N PRO A 79 -2.76 -9.80 1.33
CA PRO A 79 -4.20 -9.78 1.64
C PRO A 79 -4.88 -8.47 1.22
N GLY A 80 -4.18 -7.35 1.37
CA GLY A 80 -4.68 -6.05 0.90
C GLY A 80 -4.85 -6.02 -0.61
N ILE A 81 -3.89 -6.58 -1.36
CA ILE A 81 -3.98 -6.68 -2.84
C ILE A 81 -5.20 -7.51 -3.23
N VAL A 82 -5.46 -8.63 -2.55
CA VAL A 82 -6.64 -9.46 -2.83
C VAL A 82 -7.93 -8.66 -2.65
N VAL A 83 -8.06 -7.89 -1.56
CA VAL A 83 -9.24 -7.04 -1.33
C VAL A 83 -9.35 -5.94 -2.39
N MET A 84 -8.24 -5.31 -2.76
CA MET A 84 -8.22 -4.29 -3.82
C MET A 84 -8.71 -4.87 -5.16
N VAL A 85 -8.25 -6.06 -5.53
CA VAL A 85 -8.69 -6.76 -6.75
C VAL A 85 -10.17 -7.11 -6.69
N LEU A 86 -10.68 -7.57 -5.55
CA LEU A 86 -12.12 -7.78 -5.35
C LEU A 86 -12.89 -6.45 -5.49
N GLY A 87 -12.33 -5.34 -5.01
CA GLY A 87 -12.88 -3.99 -5.21
C GLY A 87 -12.96 -3.60 -6.68
N LEU A 88 -11.95 -3.92 -7.49
CA LEU A 88 -11.97 -3.69 -8.94
C LEU A 88 -13.06 -4.52 -9.63
N PHE A 89 -13.21 -5.80 -9.25
CA PHE A 89 -14.29 -6.63 -9.75
C PHE A 89 -15.67 -6.11 -9.32
N ALA A 90 -15.82 -5.65 -8.08
CA ALA A 90 -17.04 -5.06 -7.59
C ALA A 90 -17.40 -3.78 -8.38
N LEU A 91 -16.42 -2.90 -8.62
CA LEU A 91 -16.60 -1.71 -9.43
C LEU A 91 -17.07 -2.06 -10.85
N ALA A 92 -16.44 -3.05 -11.49
CA ALA A 92 -16.86 -3.51 -12.82
C ALA A 92 -18.26 -4.11 -12.80
N ALA A 93 -18.58 -4.97 -11.82
CA ALA A 93 -19.87 -5.65 -11.73
C ALA A 93 -21.03 -4.68 -11.50
N PHE A 94 -20.87 -3.70 -10.62
CA PHE A 94 -21.91 -2.69 -10.36
C PHE A 94 -21.93 -1.59 -11.43
N GLY A 95 -20.79 -1.27 -12.04
CA GLY A 95 -20.67 -0.22 -13.04
C GLY A 95 -21.23 -0.59 -14.41
N LEU A 96 -21.24 -1.86 -14.79
CA LEU A 96 -21.78 -2.33 -16.08
C LEU A 96 -23.32 -2.32 -16.16
N GLY A 97 -24.01 -2.10 -15.04
CA GLY A 97 -25.47 -2.06 -14.97
C GLY A 97 -26.09 -0.65 -15.05
N HIS A 98 -25.26 0.39 -15.05
CA HIS A 98 -25.64 1.79 -15.24
C HIS A 98 -25.28 2.23 -16.67
#